data_AF-A0A4Q3CQH8-F1
#
_entry.id   AF-A0A4Q3CQH8-F1
#
_cell.length_a   1.000
_cell.length_b   1.000
_cell.length_c   1.000
_cell.angle_alpha   90.00
_cell.angle_beta   90.00
_cell.angle_gamma   90.00
#
_symmetry.space_group_name_H-M   'P 1'
#
loop_
_entity.id
_entity.type
_entity.pdbx_description
1 polymer ?
#
loop_
_entity_poly.entity_id
_entity_poly.type
_entity_poly.pdbx_seq_one_letter_code
_entity_poly.pdbx_strand_id
1 'polypeptide(L)'
;MDWIESSFTGFTSVHHGHCHEVTIDSETEAHGVIAMADYIRAADRTTVLIEASGHYWEKYRFEDGAWRIAETRLTRLFSDAKGDDVHALIDEHAAAMGE
;
A
#
# COMPACT_ATOMS: atom_id res chain seq x y z
N MET A 1 9.99 -9.56 4.45
CA MET A 1 9.55 -8.26 3.90
C MET A 1 9.89 -8.14 2.42
N ASP A 2 10.65 -9.10 1.90
CA ASP A 2 11.29 -9.11 0.58
C ASP A 2 10.27 -8.94 -0.55
N TRP A 3 9.07 -9.53 -0.41
CA TRP A 3 7.99 -9.37 -1.38
C TRP A 3 7.45 -7.93 -1.46
N ILE A 4 7.47 -7.17 -0.36
CA ILE A 4 7.05 -5.76 -0.37
C ILE A 4 8.12 -4.93 -1.08
N GLU A 5 9.39 -5.17 -0.76
CA GLU A 5 10.52 -4.48 -1.40
C GLU A 5 10.57 -4.76 -2.91
N SER A 6 10.41 -6.01 -3.32
CA SER A 6 10.39 -6.39 -4.73
C SER A 6 9.21 -5.76 -5.48
N SER A 7 8.03 -5.65 -4.85
CA SER A 7 6.83 -5.04 -5.44
C SER A 7 7.00 -3.56 -5.81
N PHE A 8 8.00 -2.86 -5.26
CA PHE A 8 8.26 -1.44 -5.54
C PHE A 8 9.61 -1.18 -6.19
N THR A 9 10.42 -2.22 -6.44
CA THR A 9 11.70 -2.06 -7.14
C THR A 9 11.44 -1.51 -8.55
N GLY A 10 12.15 -0.44 -8.93
CA GLY A 10 11.99 0.21 -10.23
C GLY A 10 10.83 1.21 -10.34
N PHE A 11 10.06 1.42 -9.27
CA PHE A 11 8.91 2.33 -9.25
C PHE A 11 9.06 3.42 -8.18
N THR A 12 8.28 4.48 -8.32
CA THR A 12 8.10 5.47 -7.25
C THR A 12 6.64 5.42 -6.79
N SER A 13 6.42 5.06 -5.52
CA SER A 13 5.09 5.03 -4.89
C SER A 13 4.95 6.15 -3.85
N VAL A 14 3.74 6.71 -3.77
CA VAL A 14 3.33 7.65 -2.73
C VAL A 14 1.98 7.19 -2.20
N HIS A 15 1.85 7.05 -0.89
CA HIS A 15 0.60 6.70 -0.21
C HIS A 15 0.25 7.81 0.77
N HIS A 16 -0.84 8.53 0.51
CA HIS A 16 -1.37 9.54 1.43
C HIS A 16 -2.48 8.92 2.27
N GLY A 17 -2.28 8.90 3.59
CA GLY A 17 -3.33 8.59 4.56
C GLY A 17 -4.14 9.84 4.93
N HIS A 18 -5.45 9.67 5.06
CA HIS A 18 -6.42 10.72 5.34
C HIS A 18 -7.45 10.22 6.36
N CYS A 19 -8.03 11.16 7.10
CA CYS A 19 -9.19 10.91 7.98
C CYS A 19 -9.06 9.64 8.82
N HIS A 20 -7.99 9.56 9.63
CA HIS A 20 -7.74 8.37 10.44
C HIS A 20 -8.82 8.26 11.52
N GLU A 21 -9.59 7.17 11.46
CA GLU A 21 -10.59 6.82 12.46
C GLU A 21 -10.05 5.63 13.27
N VAL A 22 -9.55 5.89 14.48
CA VAL A 22 -8.89 4.88 15.32
C VAL A 22 -9.63 4.75 16.64
N THR A 23 -9.91 3.50 17.02
CA THR A 23 -10.49 3.11 18.30
C THR A 23 -9.45 2.35 19.13
N ILE A 24 -9.24 2.77 20.38
CA ILE A 24 -8.42 2.03 21.34
C ILE A 24 -9.31 1.03 22.06
N ASP A 25 -9.04 -0.26 21.85
CA ASP A 25 -9.86 -1.36 22.39
C ASP A 25 -9.40 -1.79 23.78
N SER A 26 -8.09 -1.69 24.05
CA SER A 26 -7.48 -2.01 25.35
C SER A 26 -6.14 -1.28 25.52
N GLU A 27 -5.43 -1.54 26.63
CA GLU A 27 -4.06 -1.06 26.82
C GLU A 27 -3.09 -1.55 25.74
N THR A 28 -3.42 -2.66 25.05
CA THR A 28 -2.52 -3.31 24.10
C THR A 28 -3.12 -3.54 22.71
N GLU A 29 -4.37 -3.17 22.47
CA GLU A 29 -5.06 -3.40 21.19
C GLU A 29 -5.82 -2.16 20.73
N ALA A 30 -5.83 -1.94 19.41
CA ALA A 30 -6.59 -0.90 18.75
C ALA A 30 -6.94 -1.34 17.33
N HIS A 31 -7.93 -0.69 16.72
CA HIS A 31 -8.23 -0.85 15.30
C HIS A 31 -8.58 0.48 14.66
N GLY A 32 -8.51 0.55 13.34
CA GLY A 32 -8.93 1.76 12.65
C GLY A 32 -9.09 1.63 11.15
N VAL A 33 -9.64 2.68 10.59
CA VAL A 33 -9.81 2.87 9.15
C VAL A 33 -9.07 4.13 8.73
N ILE A 34 -8.38 4.03 7.60
CA ILE A 34 -7.64 5.15 7.01
C ILE A 34 -8.07 5.27 5.56
N ALA A 35 -8.69 6.40 5.21
CA ALA A 35 -8.91 6.73 3.81
C ALA A 35 -7.56 6.99 3.15
N MET A 36 -7.33 6.45 1.97
CA MET A 36 -6.05 6.54 1.28
C MET A 36 -6.22 6.93 -0.18
N ALA A 37 -5.28 7.74 -0.65
CA ALA A 37 -4.98 7.92 -2.07
C ALA A 37 -3.53 7.51 -2.35
N ASP A 38 -3.29 6.74 -3.41
CA ASP A 38 -1.96 6.32 -3.82
C ASP A 38 -1.66 6.57 -5.29
N TYR A 39 -0.38 6.84 -5.52
CA TYR A 39 0.20 7.15 -6.82
C TYR A 39 1.39 6.23 -7.04
N ILE A 40 1.38 5.47 -8.13
CA ILE A 40 2.55 4.73 -8.59
C ILE A 40 3.00 5.33 -9.92
N ARG A 41 4.30 5.58 -10.02
CA ARG A 41 4.98 6.08 -11.22
C ARG A 41 6.11 5.13 -11.62
N ALA A 42 6.42 5.10 -12.92
CA ALA A 42 7.63 4.44 -13.41
C ALA A 42 8.91 5.12 -12.86
N ALA A 43 10.07 4.54 -13.14
CA ALA A 43 11.37 5.09 -12.74
C ALA A 43 11.61 6.54 -13.19
N ASP A 44 11.01 6.96 -14.31
CA ASP A 44 11.07 8.33 -14.84
C ASP A 44 10.28 9.36 -14.01
N ARG A 45 9.45 8.90 -13.07
CA ARG A 45 8.54 9.68 -12.20
C ARG A 45 7.47 10.51 -12.92
N THR A 46 7.39 10.40 -14.25
CA THR A 46 6.43 11.14 -15.08
C THR A 46 5.34 10.24 -15.64
N THR A 47 5.68 8.98 -15.91
CA THR A 47 4.73 7.99 -16.40
C THR A 47 3.86 7.48 -15.25
N VAL A 48 2.56 7.78 -15.35
CA VAL A 48 1.54 7.36 -14.38
C VAL A 48 1.18 5.89 -14.60
N LEU A 49 1.40 5.05 -13.59
CA LEU A 49 1.04 3.63 -13.62
C LEU A 49 -0.26 3.36 -12.87
N ILE A 50 -0.39 3.89 -11.65
CA ILE A 50 -1.61 3.80 -10.84
C ILE A 50 -1.92 5.17 -10.25
N GLU A 51 -3.19 5.54 -10.30
CA GLU A 51 -3.81 6.47 -9.37
C GLU A 51 -5.05 5.83 -8.78
N ALA A 52 -5.07 5.61 -7.47
CA ALA A 52 -6.14 4.88 -6.83
C ALA A 52 -6.53 5.49 -5.49
N SER A 53 -7.70 5.09 -5.01
CA SER A 53 -8.15 5.44 -3.67
C SER A 53 -8.87 4.26 -3.04
N GLY A 54 -8.81 4.22 -1.71
CA GLY A 54 -9.28 3.09 -0.94
C GLY A 54 -9.36 3.40 0.54
N HIS A 55 -9.62 2.33 1.29
CA HIS A 55 -9.54 2.36 2.74
C HIS A 55 -8.61 1.24 3.22
N TYR A 56 -7.61 1.59 4.01
CA TYR A 56 -6.95 0.62 4.87
C TYR A 56 -7.84 0.33 6.07
N TRP A 57 -7.95 -0.94 6.39
CA TRP A 57 -8.52 -1.47 7.63
C TRP A 57 -7.37 -2.09 8.40
N GLU A 58 -7.06 -1.53 9.56
CA GLU A 58 -5.89 -1.92 10.32
C GLU A 58 -6.26 -2.37 11.72
N LYS A 59 -5.55 -3.39 12.21
CA LYS A 59 -5.49 -3.74 13.63
C LYS A 59 -4.10 -3.46 14.13
N TYR A 60 -4.01 -2.96 15.35
CA TYR A 60 -2.76 -2.60 15.99
C TYR A 60 -2.60 -3.37 17.29
N ARG A 61 -1.35 -3.63 17.63
CA ARG A 61 -0.98 -4.22 18.91
C ARG A 61 0.20 -3.50 19.53
N PHE A 62 0.17 -3.30 20.84
CA PHE A 62 1.29 -2.80 21.61
C PHE A 62 2.15 -3.98 22.08
N GLU A 63 3.35 -4.12 21.52
CA GLU A 63 4.32 -5.18 21.84
C GLU A 63 5.71 -4.55 21.98
N ASP A 64 6.51 -5.04 22.94
CA ASP A 64 7.88 -4.58 23.18
C ASP A 64 8.02 -3.06 23.33
N GLY A 65 7.04 -2.42 23.96
CA GLY A 65 7.05 -0.97 24.22
C GLY A 65 6.66 -0.11 23.01
N ALA A 66 6.13 -0.69 21.93
CA ALA A 66 5.72 0.06 20.74
C ALA A 66 4.41 -0.46 20.13
N TRP A 67 3.62 0.44 19.54
CA TRP A 67 2.51 0.05 18.68
C TRP A 67 3.00 -0.45 17.33
N ARG A 68 2.40 -1.54 16.84
CA ARG A 68 2.68 -2.18 15.56
C ARG A 68 1.38 -2.40 14.81
N ILE A 69 1.43 -2.35 13.47
CA ILE A 69 0.34 -2.84 12.62
C ILE A 69 0.39 -4.37 12.66
N ALA A 70 -0.65 -4.99 13.21
CA ALA A 70 -0.80 -6.44 13.33
C ALA A 70 -1.51 -7.05 12.12
N GLU A 71 -2.44 -6.31 11.51
CA GLU A 71 -3.16 -6.69 10.30
C GLU A 71 -3.44 -5.43 9.48
N THR A 72 -3.31 -5.51 8.15
CA THR A 72 -3.74 -4.46 7.23
C THR A 72 -4.49 -5.09 6.08
N ARG A 73 -5.65 -4.52 5.73
CA ARG A 73 -6.44 -4.90 4.56
C ARG A 73 -6.80 -3.65 3.77
N LEU A 74 -6.48 -3.65 2.49
CA LEU A 74 -6.87 -2.59 1.57
C LEU A 74 -8.17 -2.93 0.85
N THR A 75 -9.17 -2.06 0.97
CA THR A 75 -10.34 -2.05 0.08
C THR A 75 -10.18 -0.95 -0.95
N ARG A 76 -10.05 -1.31 -2.23
CA ARG A 76 -10.02 -0.35 -3.34
C ARG A 76 -11.43 0.18 -3.59
N LEU A 77 -11.59 1.51 -3.65
CA LEU A 77 -12.81 2.14 -4.13
C LEU A 77 -12.78 2.30 -5.64
N PHE A 78 -11.64 2.77 -6.16
CA PHE A 78 -11.35 2.86 -7.58
C PHE A 78 -9.84 2.82 -7.81
N SER A 79 -9.46 2.46 -9.02
CA SER A 79 -8.08 2.45 -9.49
C SER A 79 -8.08 2.79 -10.98
N ASP A 80 -7.44 3.89 -11.35
CA ASP A 80 -7.08 4.15 -12.74
C ASP A 80 -5.66 3.62 -12.96
N ALA A 81 -5.57 2.34 -13.28
CA ALA A 81 -4.33 1.73 -13.72
C ALA A 81 -4.20 1.93 -15.24
N LYS A 82 -3.11 2.54 -15.69
CA LYS A 82 -2.83 2.74 -17.12
C LYS A 82 -1.94 1.61 -17.63
N GLY A 83 -2.58 0.60 -18.24
CA GLY A 83 -1.97 -0.60 -18.80
C GLY A 83 -2.97 -1.76 -18.74
N ASP A 84 -3.01 -2.63 -19.76
CA ASP A 84 -4.06 -3.66 -19.87
C ASP A 84 -4.07 -4.68 -18.73
N ASP A 85 -3.01 -4.72 -17.91
CA ASP A 85 -3.01 -5.36 -16.60
C ASP A 85 -1.79 -4.85 -15.80
N VAL A 86 -2.03 -4.14 -14.69
CA VAL A 86 -0.92 -3.63 -13.85
C VAL A 86 -0.15 -4.77 -13.16
N HIS A 87 -0.79 -5.92 -12.95
CA HIS A 87 -0.08 -7.11 -12.50
C HIS A 87 0.85 -7.63 -13.59
N ALA A 88 0.42 -7.63 -14.86
CA ALA A 88 1.29 -8.01 -15.97
C ALA A 88 2.49 -7.06 -16.16
N LEU A 89 2.32 -5.75 -15.93
CA LEU A 89 3.43 -4.78 -16.00
C LEU A 89 4.44 -4.95 -14.85
N ILE A 90 3.95 -5.27 -13.65
CA ILE A 90 4.81 -5.59 -12.50
C ILE A 90 5.53 -6.93 -12.74
N ASP A 91 4.83 -7.93 -13.27
CA ASP A 91 5.39 -9.24 -13.59
C ASP A 91 6.41 -9.17 -14.73
N GLU A 92 6.17 -8.38 -15.77
CA GLU A 92 7.13 -8.14 -16.86
C GLU A 92 8.38 -7.41 -16.35
N HIS A 93 8.23 -6.43 -15.45
CA HIS A 93 9.38 -5.75 -14.84
C HIS A 93 10.19 -6.71 -13.95
N ALA A 94 9.52 -7.51 -13.13
CA ALA A 94 10.18 -8.53 -12.30
C ALA A 94 10.92 -9.56 -13.17
N ALA A 95 10.31 -10.02 -14.26
CA ALA A 95 10.93 -10.95 -15.20
C ALA A 95 12.14 -10.33 -15.95
N ALA A 96 12.10 -9.03 -16.25
CA ALA A 96 13.22 -8.32 -16.87
C ALA A 96 14.41 -8.10 -15.92
N MET A 97 14.18 -8.15 -14.60
CA MET A 97 15.21 -7.98 -13.57
C MET A 97 15.89 -9.30 -13.16
N GLY A 98 15.42 -10.44 -13.67
CA GLY A 98 16.09 -11.74 -13.55
C GLY A 98 16.14 -12.31 -12.14
N GLU A 99 15.03 -12.91 -11.70
CA GLU A 99 15.01 -13.96 -10.66
C GLU A 99 14.67 -15.32 -11.28
#